data_AF-A0A971STQ4-F1
#
_entry.id   AF-A0A971STQ4-F1
#
_cell.length_a   1.000
_cell.length_b   1.000
_cell.length_c   1.000
_cell.angle_alpha   90.00
_cell.angle_beta   90.00
_cell.angle_gamma   90.00
#
_symmetry.space_group_name_H-M   'P 1'
#
loop_
_entity.id
_entity.type
_entity.pdbx_description
1 polymer ?
#
loop_
_entity_poly.entity_id
_entity_poly.type
_entity_poly.pdbx_seq_one_letter_code
_entity_poly.pdbx_strand_id
1 'polypeptide(L)'
;MTERKGRMARILWVLGAGFLALVVVWALSILGAIPLTFTMAMTPAELMKFLDSPRDDMRGIKVNGHFLEIGKRRPLQIVKGYDETMYLMRPYRQVRARPRSLTRPEILDFCTNITGAGFQELRSLLESGKPVTVEWEGRVQGKTVRVVKASMFSYLVTGLQDSPVFMSQVELARRLGMNEPDILSRLIPVQKRWHEEFLSSESLQTRYPVHYIIPLRDELTAWLSEQASIGM
;
A
#
# COMPACT_ATOMS: atom_id res chain seq x y z
N MET A 1 35.78 -46.06 18.20
CA MET A 1 35.51 -45.13 17.07
C MET A 1 34.01 -45.00 16.75
N THR A 2 33.22 -46.07 16.86
CA THR A 2 31.77 -46.14 16.59
C THR A 2 30.91 -45.26 17.50
N GLU A 3 31.19 -45.19 18.81
CA GLU A 3 30.47 -44.27 19.73
C GLU A 3 30.65 -42.79 19.37
N ARG A 4 31.87 -42.40 18.96
CA ARG A 4 32.19 -41.02 18.57
C ARG A 4 31.42 -40.60 17.32
N LYS A 5 31.26 -41.52 16.36
CA LYS A 5 30.45 -41.32 15.14
C LYS A 5 28.96 -41.21 15.46
N GLY A 6 28.42 -42.06 16.35
CA GLY A 6 27.02 -42.00 16.78
C GLY A 6 26.67 -40.73 17.56
N ARG A 7 27.62 -40.20 18.35
CA ARG A 7 27.46 -38.92 19.08
C ARG A 7 27.49 -37.72 18.13
N MET A 8 28.41 -37.71 17.15
CA MET A 8 28.45 -36.68 16.11
C MET A 8 27.18 -36.68 15.24
N ALA A 9 26.69 -37.86 14.84
CA ALA A 9 25.45 -37.98 14.07
C ALA A 9 24.24 -37.41 14.84
N ARG A 10 24.16 -37.65 16.15
CA ARG A 10 23.14 -37.06 17.03
C ARG A 10 23.25 -35.54 17.12
N ILE A 11 24.45 -35.00 17.29
CA ILE A 11 24.68 -33.55 17.34
C ILE A 11 24.31 -32.90 15.99
N LEU A 12 24.69 -33.51 14.87
CA LEU A 12 24.37 -33.03 13.54
C LEU A 12 22.84 -33.03 13.31
N TRP A 13 22.16 -34.07 13.78
CA TRP A 13 20.69 -34.16 13.72
C TRP A 13 20.01 -33.09 14.55
N VAL A 14 20.47 -32.83 15.78
CA VAL A 14 19.92 -31.77 16.64
C VAL A 14 20.16 -30.39 16.04
N LEU A 15 21.35 -30.12 15.50
CA LEU A 15 21.66 -28.88 14.81
C LEU A 15 20.83 -28.72 13.53
N GLY A 16 20.67 -29.80 12.75
CA GLY A 16 19.84 -29.81 11.56
C GLY A 16 18.36 -29.56 11.86
N ALA A 17 17.82 -30.19 12.91
CA ALA A 17 16.46 -29.97 13.37
C ALA A 17 16.26 -28.53 13.89
N GLY A 18 17.23 -28.00 14.65
CA GLY A 18 17.22 -26.62 15.12
C GLY A 18 17.25 -25.60 13.99
N PHE A 19 18.11 -25.83 12.98
CA PHE A 19 18.15 -24.99 11.78
C PHE A 19 16.84 -25.05 10.99
N LEU A 20 16.27 -26.24 10.81
CA LEU A 20 14.98 -26.41 10.12
C LEU A 20 13.86 -25.64 10.84
N ALA A 21 13.78 -25.75 12.17
CA ALA A 21 12.81 -25.00 12.97
C ALA A 21 12.99 -23.49 12.82
N LEU A 22 14.24 -22.99 12.83
CA LEU A 22 14.56 -21.59 12.60
C LEU A 22 14.13 -21.12 11.20
N VAL A 23 14.39 -21.92 10.16
CA VAL A 23 13.98 -21.61 8.78
C VAL A 23 12.45 -21.57 8.66
N VAL A 24 11.72 -22.50 9.28
CA VAL A 24 10.25 -22.49 9.28
C VAL A 24 9.72 -21.23 9.96
N VAL A 25 10.24 -20.89 11.14
CA VAL A 25 9.85 -19.67 11.87
C VAL A 25 10.17 -18.41 11.08
N TRP A 26 11.33 -18.35 10.43
CA TRP A 26 11.72 -17.23 9.56
C TRP A 26 10.86 -17.14 8.31
N ALA A 27 10.54 -18.25 7.66
CA ALA A 27 9.64 -18.30 6.51
C ALA A 27 8.22 -17.85 6.90
N LEU A 28 7.70 -18.30 8.05
CA LEU A 28 6.43 -17.85 8.60
C LEU A 28 6.45 -16.34 8.91
N SER A 29 7.58 -15.79 9.37
CA SER A 29 7.75 -14.35 9.53
C SER A 29 7.73 -13.59 8.21
N ILE A 30 8.42 -14.08 7.18
CA ILE A 30 8.40 -13.48 5.84
C ILE A 30 6.98 -13.49 5.24
N LEU A 31 6.23 -14.55 5.50
CA LEU A 31 4.85 -14.69 5.05
C LEU A 31 3.85 -13.89 5.91
N GLY A 32 4.31 -13.16 6.93
CA GLY A 32 3.47 -12.30 7.76
C GLY A 32 2.68 -13.02 8.86
N ALA A 33 3.03 -14.27 9.19
CA ALA A 33 2.36 -15.08 10.21
C ALA A 33 2.95 -14.88 11.63
N ILE A 34 4.24 -14.50 11.75
CA ILE A 34 4.93 -14.29 13.04
C ILE A 34 5.73 -12.98 12.98
N PRO A 35 5.61 -12.06 13.96
CA PRO A 35 6.22 -10.72 13.90
C PRO A 35 7.72 -10.71 14.27
N LEU A 36 8.56 -11.42 13.51
CA LEU A 36 10.03 -11.39 13.72
C LEU A 36 10.74 -10.42 12.78
N THR A 37 10.15 -10.14 11.63
CA THR A 37 10.69 -9.22 10.61
C THR A 37 9.74 -8.07 10.33
N PHE A 38 8.70 -7.88 11.13
CA PHE A 38 7.74 -6.80 10.97
C PHE A 38 7.10 -6.43 12.31
N THR A 39 6.65 -5.19 12.43
CA THR A 39 5.87 -4.70 13.57
C THR A 39 4.38 -4.59 13.21
N MET A 40 3.51 -4.37 14.18
CA MET A 40 2.09 -4.12 13.94
C MET A 40 1.70 -2.75 14.49
N ALA A 41 0.92 -1.98 13.73
CA ALA A 41 0.22 -0.81 14.28
C ALA A 41 -1.26 -1.14 14.46
N MET A 42 -1.73 -0.90 15.69
CA MET A 42 -3.11 -1.06 16.11
C MET A 42 -3.91 0.23 15.96
N THR A 43 -3.23 1.38 15.87
CA THR A 43 -3.84 2.70 15.70
C THR A 43 -3.13 3.49 14.57
N PRO A 44 -3.80 4.47 13.94
CA PRO A 44 -3.15 5.37 13.00
C PRO A 44 -1.96 6.14 13.61
N ALA A 45 -2.02 6.50 14.89
CA ALA A 45 -0.91 7.12 15.62
C ALA A 45 0.34 6.23 15.68
N GLU A 46 0.17 4.92 15.87
CA GLU A 46 1.28 3.96 15.87
C GLU A 46 1.90 3.81 14.47
N LEU A 47 1.07 3.81 13.42
CA LEU A 47 1.55 3.83 12.03
C LEU A 47 2.37 5.10 11.76
N MET A 48 1.87 6.27 12.16
CA MET A 48 2.59 7.55 12.03
C MET A 48 3.97 7.50 12.69
N LYS A 49 4.04 7.06 13.95
CA LYS A 49 5.31 6.91 14.67
C LYS A 49 6.29 5.99 13.93
N PHE A 50 5.80 4.96 13.26
CA PHE A 50 6.65 4.07 12.46
C PHE A 50 7.11 4.73 11.16
N LEU A 51 6.28 5.55 10.49
CA LEU A 51 6.66 6.28 9.29
C LEU A 51 7.72 7.35 9.58
N ASP A 52 7.64 8.01 10.73
CA ASP A 52 8.59 9.05 11.13
C ASP A 52 9.97 8.49 11.51
N SER A 53 10.03 7.24 11.93
CA SER A 53 11.27 6.54 12.25
C SER A 53 11.20 5.06 11.84
N PRO A 54 11.31 4.75 10.53
CA PRO A 54 11.33 3.38 10.06
C PRO A 54 12.52 2.65 10.71
N ARG A 55 12.27 1.48 11.30
CA ARG A 55 13.35 0.73 11.94
C ARG A 55 14.09 -0.11 10.90
N ASP A 56 15.41 0.05 10.82
CA ASP A 56 16.27 -0.65 9.84
C ASP A 56 16.28 -2.18 9.99
N ASP A 57 15.94 -2.68 11.19
CA ASP A 57 15.84 -4.12 11.50
C ASP A 57 14.52 -4.73 11.02
N MET A 58 13.51 -3.91 10.69
CA MET A 58 12.19 -4.35 10.25
C MET A 58 12.09 -4.34 8.72
N ARG A 59 11.40 -5.33 8.15
CA ARG A 59 11.03 -5.32 6.72
C ARG A 59 9.80 -4.48 6.42
N GLY A 60 9.02 -4.14 7.45
CA GLY A 60 7.75 -3.46 7.28
C GLY A 60 6.86 -3.45 8.52
N ILE A 61 5.62 -3.01 8.32
CA ILE A 61 4.59 -2.90 9.34
C ILE A 61 3.25 -3.47 8.85
N LYS A 62 2.57 -4.22 9.72
CA LYS A 62 1.22 -4.72 9.48
C LYS A 62 0.19 -3.78 10.08
N VAL A 63 -0.76 -3.31 9.27
CA VAL A 63 -1.75 -2.30 9.69
C VAL A 63 -3.09 -2.58 9.05
N ASN A 64 -4.15 -2.71 9.85
CA ASN A 64 -5.52 -2.96 9.37
C ASN A 64 -5.62 -4.12 8.35
N GLY A 65 -4.82 -5.17 8.54
CA GLY A 65 -4.72 -6.30 7.62
C GLY A 65 -3.83 -6.07 6.39
N HIS A 66 -3.28 -4.88 6.17
CA HIS A 66 -2.27 -4.60 5.14
C HIS A 66 -0.86 -4.88 5.63
N PHE A 67 0.08 -5.03 4.71
CA PHE A 67 1.50 -5.20 5.00
C PHE A 67 2.33 -4.16 4.23
N LEU A 68 2.73 -3.09 4.90
CA LEU A 68 3.54 -2.03 4.34
C LEU A 68 5.02 -2.42 4.42
N GLU A 69 5.68 -2.58 3.26
CA GLU A 69 7.13 -2.81 3.19
C GLU A 69 7.89 -1.48 3.23
N ILE A 70 8.32 -1.04 4.41
CA ILE A 70 9.03 0.23 4.62
C ILE A 70 10.45 -0.09 5.09
N GLY A 71 11.45 0.37 4.32
CA GLY A 71 12.88 0.08 4.53
C GLY A 71 13.28 -1.28 3.90
N LYS A 72 13.97 -1.31 2.76
CA LYS A 72 15.44 -1.13 2.64
C LYS A 72 15.89 -0.34 1.39
N ARG A 73 14.98 0.28 0.65
CA ARG A 73 15.28 0.99 -0.61
C ARG A 73 14.98 2.48 -0.46
N ARG A 74 15.77 3.31 -1.14
CA ARG A 74 15.52 4.76 -1.21
C ARG A 74 14.09 5.01 -1.71
N PRO A 75 13.36 5.94 -1.10
CA PRO A 75 12.05 6.35 -1.59
C PRO A 75 12.18 6.81 -3.05
N LEU A 76 11.36 6.22 -3.92
CA LEU A 76 11.30 6.61 -5.34
C LEU A 76 10.46 7.88 -5.42
N GLN A 77 11.14 9.01 -5.43
CA GLN A 77 10.52 10.29 -5.73
C GLN A 77 10.00 10.25 -7.17
N ILE A 78 8.66 10.24 -7.33
CA ILE A 78 8.01 10.21 -8.65
C ILE A 78 7.52 11.59 -9.12
N VAL A 79 7.59 12.59 -8.23
CA VAL A 79 7.27 14.00 -8.49
C VAL A 79 8.44 14.85 -8.01
N LYS A 80 9.23 15.43 -8.92
CA LYS A 80 10.47 16.13 -8.55
C LYS A 80 10.28 17.31 -7.59
N GLY A 81 9.15 18.02 -7.68
CA GLY A 81 8.87 19.18 -6.83
C GLY A 81 8.15 18.86 -5.51
N TYR A 82 7.87 17.59 -5.20
CA TYR A 82 7.29 17.21 -3.91
C TYR A 82 8.42 17.09 -2.88
N ASP A 83 8.32 17.86 -1.80
CA ASP A 83 9.37 18.11 -0.81
C ASP A 83 9.35 17.14 0.37
N GLU A 84 8.35 16.27 0.45
CA GLU A 84 8.23 15.26 1.51
C GLU A 84 8.66 13.87 1.02
N THR A 85 8.89 12.98 1.98
CA THR A 85 9.22 11.59 1.72
C THR A 85 8.01 10.86 1.13
N MET A 86 8.20 10.23 -0.03
CA MET A 86 7.28 9.21 -0.53
C MET A 86 7.70 7.84 -0.01
N TYR A 87 6.77 6.91 0.15
CA TYR A 87 7.01 5.60 0.74
C TYR A 87 6.65 4.50 -0.25
N LEU A 88 7.30 3.36 -0.13
CA LEU A 88 6.96 2.19 -0.92
C LEU A 88 5.95 1.34 -0.15
N MET A 89 4.81 1.01 -0.75
CA MET A 89 3.80 0.11 -0.17
C MET A 89 3.49 -1.06 -1.11
N ARG A 90 3.20 -2.22 -0.53
CA ARG A 90 2.55 -3.35 -1.19
C ARG A 90 1.21 -3.66 -0.51
N PRO A 91 0.11 -3.87 -1.25
CA PRO A 91 -1.14 -4.31 -0.64
C PRO A 91 -1.04 -5.73 -0.06
N TYR A 92 -1.97 -6.10 0.83
CA TYR A 92 -1.99 -7.36 1.57
C TYR A 92 -1.70 -8.61 0.71
N ARG A 93 -0.74 -9.45 1.13
CA ARG A 93 -0.29 -10.70 0.48
C ARG A 93 0.24 -10.55 -0.96
N GLN A 94 0.53 -9.34 -1.43
CA GLN A 94 1.05 -9.11 -2.77
C GLN A 94 2.58 -9.03 -2.81
N VAL A 95 3.28 -10.03 -2.28
CA VAL A 95 4.76 -10.10 -2.27
C VAL A 95 5.37 -10.04 -3.70
N ARG A 96 4.59 -10.45 -4.70
CA ARG A 96 4.98 -10.41 -6.13
C ARG A 96 4.56 -9.12 -6.85
N ALA A 97 3.72 -8.27 -6.25
CA ALA A 97 3.35 -7.01 -6.87
C ALA A 97 4.51 -6.01 -6.78
N ARG A 98 4.64 -5.17 -7.82
CA ARG A 98 5.57 -4.05 -7.78
C ARG A 98 5.14 -3.10 -6.67
N PRO A 99 6.04 -2.68 -5.77
CA PRO A 99 5.72 -1.67 -4.78
C PRO A 99 5.27 -0.37 -5.47
N ARG A 100 4.36 0.35 -4.82
CA ARG A 100 3.81 1.64 -5.26
C ARG A 100 4.39 2.77 -4.43
N SER A 101 4.62 3.91 -5.07
CA SER A 101 5.07 5.12 -4.36
C SER A 101 3.87 5.87 -3.85
N LEU A 102 3.80 6.07 -2.53
CA LEU A 102 2.68 6.73 -1.85
C LEU A 102 3.19 7.93 -1.05
N THR A 103 2.41 9.00 -1.03
CA THR A 103 2.58 10.06 -0.03
C THR A 103 2.17 9.54 1.36
N ARG A 104 2.60 10.22 2.42
CA ARG A 104 2.15 9.89 3.78
C ARG A 104 0.60 9.92 3.90
N PRO A 105 -0.11 10.95 3.38
CA PRO A 105 -1.57 10.96 3.36
C PRO A 105 -2.18 9.74 2.66
N GLU A 106 -1.64 9.31 1.52
CA GLU A 106 -2.14 8.14 0.78
C GLU A 106 -2.00 6.84 1.59
N ILE A 107 -0.90 6.66 2.31
CA ILE A 107 -0.72 5.49 3.19
C ILE A 107 -1.75 5.49 4.31
N LEU A 108 -1.90 6.62 5.00
CA LEU A 108 -2.82 6.74 6.12
C LEU A 108 -4.26 6.54 5.67
N ASP A 109 -4.67 7.19 4.58
CA ASP A 109 -6.00 7.02 4.00
C ASP A 109 -6.26 5.56 3.65
N PHE A 110 -5.36 4.92 2.93
CA PHE A 110 -5.53 3.52 2.51
C PHE A 110 -5.61 2.55 3.71
N CYS A 111 -4.71 2.69 4.68
CA CYS A 111 -4.70 1.82 5.86
C CYS A 111 -5.86 2.11 6.82
N THR A 112 -6.45 3.30 6.73
CA THR A 112 -7.62 3.69 7.50
C THR A 112 -8.87 3.17 6.83
N ASN A 113 -9.17 3.61 5.61
CA ASN A 113 -10.50 3.50 5.02
C ASN A 113 -10.85 2.17 4.38
N ILE A 114 -9.88 1.28 4.18
CA ILE A 114 -10.13 -0.08 3.68
C ILE A 114 -9.27 -1.09 4.41
N THR A 115 -9.84 -2.23 4.79
CA THR A 115 -9.07 -3.32 5.40
C THR A 115 -8.34 -4.14 4.34
N GLY A 116 -7.30 -4.88 4.74
CA GLY A 116 -6.61 -5.80 3.82
C GLY A 116 -7.53 -6.86 3.20
N ALA A 117 -8.56 -7.30 3.93
CA ALA A 117 -9.57 -8.22 3.44
C ALA A 117 -10.55 -7.54 2.46
N GLY A 118 -11.08 -6.36 2.82
CA GLY A 118 -11.99 -5.59 1.96
C GLY A 118 -11.32 -5.16 0.64
N PHE A 119 -10.03 -4.85 0.69
CA PHE A 119 -9.26 -4.55 -0.53
C PHE A 119 -9.15 -5.78 -1.46
N GLN A 120 -8.94 -6.97 -0.91
CA GLN A 120 -8.89 -8.21 -1.69
C GLN A 120 -10.27 -8.59 -2.24
N GLU A 121 -11.33 -8.34 -1.48
CA GLU A 121 -12.70 -8.53 -1.96
C GLU A 121 -13.01 -7.61 -3.15
N LEU A 122 -12.71 -6.31 -3.04
CA LEU A 122 -12.90 -5.35 -4.14
C LEU A 122 -12.13 -5.75 -5.40
N ARG A 123 -10.89 -6.22 -5.23
CA ARG A 123 -10.09 -6.75 -6.33
C ARG A 123 -10.73 -8.00 -6.96
N SER A 124 -11.19 -8.94 -6.15
CA SER A 124 -11.85 -10.17 -6.61
C SER A 124 -13.16 -9.88 -7.37
N LEU A 125 -13.93 -8.89 -6.92
CA LEU A 125 -15.12 -8.41 -7.64
C LEU A 125 -14.76 -7.91 -9.05
N LEU A 126 -13.68 -7.12 -9.16
CA LEU A 126 -13.17 -6.65 -10.44
C LEU A 126 -12.62 -7.77 -11.33
N GLU A 127 -11.88 -8.72 -10.77
CA GLU A 127 -11.33 -9.88 -11.51
C GLU A 127 -12.43 -10.81 -12.00
N SER A 128 -13.52 -10.96 -11.25
CA SER A 128 -14.68 -11.78 -11.62
C SER A 128 -15.65 -11.10 -12.59
N GLY A 129 -15.37 -9.84 -12.99
CA GLY A 129 -16.24 -9.07 -13.88
C GLY A 129 -17.57 -8.67 -13.27
N LYS A 130 -17.72 -8.77 -11.94
CA LYS A 130 -18.92 -8.32 -11.24
C LYS A 130 -19.04 -6.79 -11.31
N PRO A 131 -20.26 -6.24 -11.34
CA PRO A 131 -20.47 -4.80 -11.35
C PRO A 131 -19.93 -4.19 -10.07
N VAL A 132 -19.11 -3.15 -10.23
CA VAL A 132 -18.61 -2.29 -9.14
C VAL A 132 -18.82 -0.84 -9.56
N THR A 133 -19.01 0.04 -8.59
CA THR A 133 -19.11 1.48 -8.86
C THR A 133 -17.79 1.98 -9.44
N VAL A 134 -17.86 2.50 -10.67
CA VAL A 134 -16.71 3.07 -11.36
C VAL A 134 -16.70 4.57 -11.08
N GLU A 135 -15.57 5.07 -10.55
CA GLU A 135 -15.39 6.49 -10.28
C GLU A 135 -15.17 7.27 -11.58
N TRP A 136 -14.45 6.66 -12.53
CA TRP A 136 -14.22 7.22 -13.85
C TRP A 136 -13.95 6.12 -14.88
N GLU A 137 -14.48 6.30 -16.09
CA GLU A 137 -14.22 5.44 -17.25
C GLU A 137 -13.88 6.30 -18.46
N GLY A 138 -12.86 5.93 -19.21
CA GLY A 138 -12.47 6.60 -20.44
C GLY A 138 -11.47 5.81 -21.26
N ARG A 139 -10.98 6.40 -22.35
CA ARG A 139 -9.97 5.78 -23.21
C ARG A 139 -8.59 6.40 -22.98
N VAL A 140 -7.58 5.54 -22.82
CA VAL A 140 -6.18 5.94 -22.69
C VAL A 140 -5.37 5.05 -23.63
N GLN A 141 -4.64 5.66 -24.57
CA GLN A 141 -3.86 4.93 -25.57
C GLN A 141 -4.67 3.83 -26.30
N GLY A 142 -5.93 4.13 -26.64
CA GLY A 142 -6.84 3.21 -27.33
C GLY A 142 -7.44 2.10 -26.46
N LYS A 143 -7.11 2.01 -25.17
CA LYS A 143 -7.69 1.04 -24.23
C LYS A 143 -8.73 1.70 -23.33
N THR A 144 -9.84 1.02 -23.08
CA THR A 144 -10.80 1.44 -22.04
C THR A 144 -10.17 1.24 -20.68
N VAL A 145 -9.99 2.33 -19.94
CA VAL A 145 -9.48 2.35 -18.57
C VAL A 145 -10.62 2.68 -17.63
N ARG A 146 -10.79 1.88 -16.59
CA ARG A 146 -11.76 2.14 -15.52
C ARG A 146 -11.03 2.32 -14.20
N VAL A 147 -11.36 3.38 -13.49
CA VAL A 147 -10.82 3.75 -12.19
C VAL A 147 -11.89 3.47 -11.15
N VAL A 148 -11.60 2.56 -10.22
CA VAL A 148 -12.49 2.19 -9.11
C VAL A 148 -11.84 2.63 -7.82
N LYS A 149 -12.59 3.35 -6.99
CA LYS A 149 -12.11 3.91 -5.75
C LYS A 149 -11.94 2.82 -4.69
N ALA A 150 -10.76 2.71 -4.09
CA ALA A 150 -10.47 1.80 -2.99
C ALA A 150 -10.45 2.53 -1.64
N SER A 151 -9.90 3.74 -1.63
CA SER A 151 -9.96 4.71 -0.53
C SER A 151 -9.98 6.12 -1.15
N MET A 152 -9.88 7.19 -0.37
CA MET A 152 -10.01 8.53 -0.94
C MET A 152 -8.93 8.87 -1.97
N PHE A 153 -7.70 8.39 -1.77
CA PHE A 153 -6.54 8.68 -2.60
C PHE A 153 -5.92 7.41 -3.21
N SER A 154 -6.67 6.30 -3.24
CA SER A 154 -6.18 5.05 -3.81
C SER A 154 -7.23 4.35 -4.65
N TYR A 155 -6.78 3.67 -5.70
CA TYR A 155 -7.63 3.12 -6.74
C TYR A 155 -7.23 1.70 -7.12
N LEU A 156 -8.22 0.93 -7.59
CA LEU A 156 -8.02 -0.23 -8.44
C LEU A 156 -8.36 0.16 -9.88
N VAL A 157 -7.40 -0.04 -10.77
CA VAL A 157 -7.50 0.39 -12.16
C VAL A 157 -7.50 -0.82 -13.08
N THR A 158 -8.46 -0.88 -14.01
CA THR A 158 -8.54 -1.91 -15.05
C THR A 158 -8.22 -1.29 -16.42
N GLY A 159 -7.76 -2.10 -17.37
CA GLY A 159 -7.46 -1.66 -18.74
C GLY A 159 -6.02 -1.19 -18.97
N LEU A 160 -5.27 -0.85 -17.90
CA LEU A 160 -3.84 -0.55 -17.99
C LEU A 160 -2.96 -1.81 -18.06
N GLN A 161 -3.43 -2.92 -17.49
CA GLN A 161 -2.81 -4.25 -17.50
C GLN A 161 -3.90 -5.33 -17.59
N ASP A 162 -3.50 -6.58 -17.81
CA ASP A 162 -4.42 -7.71 -17.96
C ASP A 162 -5.23 -8.01 -16.67
N SER A 163 -4.71 -7.60 -15.52
CA SER A 163 -5.39 -7.73 -14.22
C SER A 163 -5.58 -6.36 -13.56
N PRO A 164 -6.58 -6.20 -12.66
CA PRO A 164 -6.77 -4.97 -11.90
C PRO A 164 -5.50 -4.60 -11.11
N VAL A 165 -5.10 -3.34 -11.22
CA VAL A 165 -3.85 -2.85 -10.62
C VAL A 165 -4.15 -1.81 -9.56
N PHE A 166 -3.58 -2.02 -8.38
CA PHE A 166 -3.54 -1.00 -7.33
C PHE A 166 -2.66 0.17 -7.74
N MET A 167 -3.18 1.40 -7.63
CA MET A 167 -2.42 2.64 -7.81
C MET A 167 -2.85 3.70 -6.79
N SER A 168 -1.87 4.43 -6.27
CA SER A 168 -2.11 5.66 -5.50
C SER A 168 -2.50 6.81 -6.43
N GLN A 169 -3.09 7.87 -5.88
CA GLN A 169 -3.54 9.03 -6.65
C GLN A 169 -2.39 9.68 -7.42
N VAL A 170 -1.25 9.92 -6.76
CA VAL A 170 -0.09 10.54 -7.40
C VAL A 170 0.52 9.63 -8.48
N GLU A 171 0.66 8.33 -8.21
CA GLU A 171 1.22 7.41 -9.21
C GLU A 171 0.29 7.27 -10.42
N LEU A 172 -1.02 7.18 -10.19
CA LEU A 172 -2.02 7.08 -11.25
C LEU A 172 -2.02 8.36 -12.10
N ALA A 173 -2.05 9.53 -11.46
CA ALA A 173 -1.99 10.83 -12.14
C ALA A 173 -0.78 10.92 -13.08
N ARG A 174 0.43 10.60 -12.59
CA ARG A 174 1.65 10.58 -13.41
C ARG A 174 1.54 9.64 -14.61
N ARG A 175 0.99 8.43 -14.40
CA ARG A 175 0.83 7.44 -15.47
C ARG A 175 -0.19 7.85 -16.53
N LEU A 176 -1.22 8.59 -16.12
CA LEU A 176 -2.25 9.11 -17.02
C LEU A 176 -1.83 10.42 -17.69
N GLY A 177 -0.62 10.93 -17.43
CA GLY A 177 -0.04 12.07 -18.14
C GLY A 177 -0.18 13.41 -17.41
N MET A 178 -0.70 13.42 -16.18
CA MET A 178 -0.72 14.65 -15.36
C MET A 178 0.72 15.09 -15.09
N ASN A 179 1.01 16.36 -15.41
CA ASN A 179 2.35 16.91 -15.25
C ASN A 179 2.65 17.19 -13.75
N GLU A 180 3.93 17.35 -13.41
CA GLU A 180 4.34 17.56 -12.02
C GLU A 180 3.74 18.86 -11.40
N PRO A 181 3.72 20.01 -12.11
CA PRO A 181 3.05 21.22 -11.59
C PRO A 181 1.58 21.03 -11.25
N ASP A 182 0.81 20.34 -12.08
CA ASP A 182 -0.62 20.08 -11.86
C ASP A 182 -0.82 19.15 -10.65
N ILE A 183 0.03 18.14 -10.49
CA ILE A 183 -0.02 17.27 -9.30
C ILE A 183 0.24 18.08 -8.03
N LEU A 184 1.27 18.93 -8.05
CA LEU A 184 1.68 19.74 -6.90
C LEU A 184 0.65 20.82 -6.56
N SER A 185 -0.04 21.37 -7.55
CA SER A 185 -1.03 22.44 -7.35
C SER A 185 -2.45 21.94 -7.12
N ARG A 186 -2.82 20.74 -7.59
CA ARG A 186 -4.18 20.19 -7.46
C ARG A 186 -4.29 19.06 -6.44
N LEU A 187 -3.45 18.03 -6.55
CA LEU A 187 -3.60 16.81 -5.75
C LEU A 187 -3.01 16.98 -4.35
N ILE A 188 -1.76 17.46 -4.26
CA ILE A 188 -1.04 17.57 -2.99
C ILE A 188 -1.75 18.45 -1.96
N PRO A 189 -2.35 19.62 -2.31
CA PRO A 189 -3.05 20.44 -1.32
C PRO A 189 -4.26 19.74 -0.71
N VAL A 190 -5.00 18.96 -1.49
CA VAL A 190 -6.15 18.18 -0.99
C VAL A 190 -5.68 17.07 -0.05
N GLN A 191 -4.58 16.40 -0.39
CA GLN A 191 -3.97 15.39 0.48
C GLN A 191 -3.46 16.00 1.80
N LYS A 192 -2.83 17.18 1.75
CA LYS A 192 -2.36 17.91 2.94
C LYS A 192 -3.51 18.33 3.84
N ARG A 193 -4.56 18.92 3.27
CA ARG A 193 -5.78 19.29 4.02
C ARG A 193 -6.41 18.08 4.71
N TRP A 194 -6.60 16.98 3.98
CA TRP A 194 -7.14 15.75 4.58
C TRP A 194 -6.27 15.26 5.73
N HIS A 195 -4.96 15.27 5.55
CA HIS A 195 -4.01 14.79 6.55
C HIS A 195 -4.06 15.66 7.82
N GLU A 196 -4.09 16.99 7.68
CA GLU A 196 -4.24 17.92 8.81
C GLU A 196 -5.55 17.68 9.56
N GLU A 197 -6.67 17.55 8.85
CA GLU A 197 -7.97 17.23 9.45
C GLU A 197 -7.93 15.87 10.17
N PHE A 198 -7.33 14.86 9.56
CA PHE A 198 -7.20 13.53 10.15
C PHE A 198 -6.35 13.52 11.42
N LEU A 199 -5.22 14.25 11.43
CA LEU A 199 -4.35 14.37 12.61
C LEU A 199 -5.05 15.05 13.79
N SER A 200 -6.01 15.93 13.52
CA SER A 200 -6.82 16.59 14.56
C SER A 200 -8.00 15.74 15.05
N SER A 201 -8.31 14.64 14.38
CA SER A 201 -9.48 13.82 14.67
C SER A 201 -9.25 12.78 15.78
N GLU A 202 -10.32 12.37 16.45
CA GLU A 202 -10.31 11.25 17.40
C GLU A 202 -9.96 9.92 16.73
N SER A 203 -10.15 9.82 15.40
CA SER A 203 -9.80 8.64 14.62
C SER A 203 -8.30 8.32 14.68
N LEU A 204 -7.43 9.30 14.93
CA LEU A 204 -5.99 9.10 15.03
C LEU A 204 -5.59 8.09 16.13
N GLN A 205 -6.31 8.10 17.25
CA GLN A 205 -6.05 7.23 18.40
C GLN A 205 -6.94 5.98 18.41
N THR A 206 -7.89 5.90 17.48
CA THR A 206 -8.85 4.80 17.40
C THR A 206 -8.17 3.52 16.93
N ARG A 207 -8.49 2.39 17.56
CA ARG A 207 -7.99 1.09 17.11
C ARG A 207 -8.64 0.69 15.78
N TYR A 208 -7.86 0.11 14.88
CA TYR A 208 -8.36 -0.43 13.63
C TYR A 208 -9.42 -1.54 13.85
N PRO A 209 -10.44 -1.67 12.97
CA PRO A 209 -10.64 -0.87 11.75
C PRO A 209 -11.18 0.53 12.05
N VAL A 210 -10.72 1.50 11.27
CA VAL A 210 -11.18 2.91 11.32
C VAL A 210 -11.88 3.21 10.00
N HIS A 211 -12.80 4.16 9.97
CA HIS A 211 -13.39 4.66 8.73
C HIS A 211 -13.49 6.18 8.83
N TYR A 212 -12.63 6.88 8.12
CA TYR A 212 -12.49 8.34 8.15
C TYR A 212 -12.56 8.89 6.72
N ILE A 213 -13.77 9.20 6.30
CA ILE A 213 -14.05 9.79 4.99
C ILE A 213 -14.63 11.19 5.22
N ILE A 214 -14.05 12.18 4.54
CA ILE A 214 -14.60 13.54 4.46
C ILE A 214 -15.00 13.83 3.00
N PRO A 215 -16.03 14.65 2.77
CA PRO A 215 -16.55 14.94 1.44
C PRO A 215 -15.62 15.90 0.69
N LEU A 216 -14.46 15.40 0.26
CA LEU A 216 -13.53 16.10 -0.62
C LEU A 216 -13.78 15.72 -2.07
N ARG A 217 -13.67 16.71 -2.97
CA ARG A 217 -13.64 16.46 -4.40
C ARG A 217 -12.40 15.63 -4.74
N ASP A 218 -12.60 14.59 -5.54
CA ASP A 218 -11.49 13.81 -6.08
C ASP A 218 -10.87 14.57 -7.26
N GLU A 219 -9.78 15.28 -7.00
CA GLU A 219 -9.12 16.12 -8.00
C GLU A 219 -8.53 15.33 -9.17
N LEU A 220 -8.24 14.03 -9.00
CA LEU A 220 -7.75 13.20 -10.10
C LEU A 220 -8.89 12.88 -11.09
N THR A 221 -10.04 12.41 -10.59
CA THR A 221 -11.17 12.07 -11.48
C THR A 221 -11.83 13.32 -12.05
N ALA A 222 -11.83 14.42 -11.30
CA ALA A 222 -12.15 15.75 -11.80
C ALA A 222 -11.28 16.15 -13.00
N TRP A 223 -9.95 16.09 -12.86
CA TRP A 223 -9.02 16.39 -13.94
C TRP A 223 -9.24 15.46 -15.16
N LEU A 224 -9.43 14.15 -14.94
CA LEU A 224 -9.72 13.21 -16.02
C LEU A 224 -11.02 13.54 -16.78
N SER A 225 -12.04 14.01 -16.06
CA SER A 225 -13.31 14.41 -16.65
C SER A 225 -13.19 15.71 -17.45
N GLU A 226 -12.36 16.65 -16.97
CA GLU A 226 -11.99 17.88 -17.69
C GLU A 226 -11.20 17.57 -18.98
N GLN A 227 -10.30 16.58 -18.98
CA GLN A 227 -9.60 16.17 -20.21
C GLN A 227 -10.54 15.53 -21.23
N ALA A 228 -11.50 14.71 -20.77
CA ALA A 228 -12.47 14.07 -21.65
C ALA A 228 -13.41 15.08 -22.33
N SER A 229 -13.73 16.21 -21.67
CA SER A 229 -14.57 17.25 -22.27
C SER A 229 -13.84 18.13 -23.29
N ILE A 230 -12.51 18.17 -23.25
CA ILE A 230 -11.66 18.95 -24.16
C ILE A 230 -11.31 18.17 -25.44
N GLY A 231 -11.67 16.88 -25.53
CA GLY A 231 -11.55 16.08 -26.76
C GLY A 231 -10.16 15.49 -26.98
N MET A 232 -9.56 14.94 -25.92
CA MET A 232 -8.50 13.93 -26.05
C MET A 232 -9.04 12.58 -26.52
#